data_AF-A0A399X3K5-F1
#
_entry.id   AF-A0A399X3K5-F1
#
_cell.length_a   1.000
_cell.length_b   1.000
_cell.length_c   1.000
_cell.angle_alpha   90.00
_cell.angle_beta   90.00
_cell.angle_gamma   90.00
#
_symmetry.space_group_name_H-M   'P 1'
#
loop_
_entity.id
_entity.type
_entity.pdbx_description
1 polymer ?
#
loop_
_entity_poly.entity_id
_entity_poly.type
_entity_poly.pdbx_seq_one_letter_code
_entity_poly.pdbx_strand_id
1 'polypeptide(L)'
;MAKRTKKLDLIDTLARVKECLSCLPGEAEKQRMSQMIPEIIKELGVLQEGIGRFPDASEKHQVSHAIHTLVSFFDTLKDKPLLAEILLPKKTKPGKTKGAAVDINTLQNQLENLPTEKILEELTKLKKDVLVELSARLNITVNKKLTKDALADRIFKLGFANTRGYNLLSGQ
;
A
#
# COMPACT_ATOMS: atom_id res chain seq x y z
N MET A 1 -45.92 -51.63 -57.39
CA MET A 1 -44.89 -50.68 -56.92
C MET A 1 -43.63 -51.46 -56.55
N ALA A 2 -42.55 -51.31 -57.32
CA ALA A 2 -41.33 -52.09 -57.15
C ALA A 2 -40.53 -51.59 -55.93
N LYS A 3 -40.36 -52.46 -54.92
CA LYS A 3 -39.42 -52.22 -53.81
C LYS A 3 -38.00 -52.30 -54.39
N ARG A 4 -37.38 -51.16 -54.68
CA ARG A 4 -35.94 -51.06 -54.97
C ARG A 4 -35.18 -51.41 -53.69
N THR A 5 -34.78 -52.67 -53.54
CA THR A 5 -33.72 -53.07 -52.63
C THR A 5 -32.45 -52.36 -53.07
N LYS A 6 -32.07 -51.28 -52.37
CA LYS A 6 -30.78 -50.63 -52.53
C LYS A 6 -29.71 -51.70 -52.29
N LYS A 7 -28.98 -52.12 -53.33
CA LYS A 7 -27.73 -52.85 -53.14
C LYS A 7 -26.87 -51.96 -52.26
N LEU A 8 -26.56 -52.42 -51.04
CA LEU A 8 -25.54 -51.81 -50.20
C LEU A 8 -24.27 -51.73 -51.04
N ASP A 9 -23.84 -50.51 -51.35
CA ASP A 9 -22.58 -50.31 -52.03
C ASP A 9 -21.49 -50.65 -51.02
N LEU A 10 -20.94 -51.85 -51.17
CA LEU A 10 -19.86 -52.38 -50.34
C LEU A 10 -18.66 -51.42 -50.34
N ILE A 11 -18.46 -50.67 -51.42
CA ILE A 11 -17.37 -49.70 -51.56
C ILE A 11 -17.64 -48.47 -50.67
N ASP A 12 -18.85 -47.92 -50.70
CA ASP A 12 -19.25 -46.80 -49.82
C ASP A 12 -19.19 -47.22 -48.34
N THR A 13 -19.60 -48.45 -48.03
CA THR A 13 -19.55 -48.99 -46.66
C THR A 13 -18.10 -49.15 -46.18
N LEU A 14 -17.21 -49.69 -47.03
CA LEU A 14 -15.78 -49.81 -46.73
C LEU A 14 -15.10 -48.45 -46.58
N ALA A 15 -15.47 -47.46 -47.40
CA ALA A 15 -14.96 -46.10 -47.30
C ALA A 15 -15.31 -45.47 -45.95
N ARG A 16 -16.57 -45.60 -45.52
CA ARG A 16 -17.04 -45.09 -44.22
C ARG A 16 -16.38 -45.81 -43.05
N VAL A 17 -16.19 -47.13 -43.13
CA VAL A 17 -15.47 -47.89 -42.10
C VAL A 17 -14.02 -47.41 -41.99
N LYS A 18 -13.34 -47.17 -43.11
CA LYS A 18 -11.97 -46.64 -43.13
C LYS A 18 -11.89 -45.23 -42.54
N GLU A 19 -12.86 -44.38 -42.85
CA GLU A 19 -12.99 -43.04 -42.29
C GLU A 19 -13.22 -43.11 -40.76
N CYS A 20 -14.12 -43.96 -40.29
CA CYS A 20 -14.34 -44.16 -38.85
C CYS A 20 -13.10 -44.71 -38.13
N LEU A 21 -12.34 -45.61 -38.75
CA LEU A 21 -11.09 -46.11 -38.20
C LEU A 21 -10.02 -45.03 -38.10
N SER A 22 -10.01 -44.06 -39.02
CA SER A 22 -9.09 -42.92 -38.97
C SER A 22 -9.41 -41.91 -37.87
N CYS A 23 -10.63 -41.94 -37.33
CA CYS A 23 -11.06 -41.13 -36.19
C CYS A 23 -10.75 -41.78 -34.83
N LEU A 24 -10.27 -43.03 -34.80
CA LEU A 24 -9.90 -43.69 -33.55
C LEU A 24 -8.55 -43.16 -33.06
N PRO A 25 -8.43 -42.86 -31.75
CA PRO A 25 -7.20 -42.34 -31.20
C PRO A 25 -6.08 -43.37 -31.38
N GLY A 26 -4.92 -42.91 -31.86
CA GLY A 26 -3.73 -43.74 -31.94
C GLY A 26 -3.23 -44.16 -30.55
N GLU A 27 -2.33 -45.14 -30.46
CA GLU A 27 -1.80 -45.60 -29.16
C GLU A 27 -1.12 -44.48 -28.35
N ALA A 28 -0.42 -43.56 -29.02
CA ALA A 28 0.14 -42.38 -28.37
C ALA A 28 -0.93 -41.43 -27.80
N GLU A 29 -2.09 -41.30 -28.46
CA GLU A 29 -3.21 -40.51 -27.97
C GLU A 29 -3.90 -41.21 -26.81
N LYS A 30 -4.14 -42.52 -26.90
CA LYS A 30 -4.68 -43.31 -25.79
C LYS A 30 -3.77 -43.22 -24.56
N GLN A 31 -2.46 -43.27 -24.73
CA GLN A 31 -1.51 -43.15 -23.63
C GLN A 31 -1.53 -41.73 -23.03
N ARG A 32 -1.56 -40.68 -23.86
CA ARG A 32 -1.73 -39.30 -23.39
C ARG A 32 -3.03 -39.10 -22.63
N MET A 33 -4.15 -39.59 -23.16
CA MET A 33 -5.45 -39.53 -22.50
C MET A 33 -5.44 -40.27 -21.16
N SER A 34 -4.85 -41.47 -21.12
CA SER A 34 -4.71 -42.27 -19.91
C SER A 34 -3.87 -41.57 -18.83
N GLN A 35 -2.86 -40.78 -19.23
CA GLN A 35 -2.05 -39.97 -18.32
C GLN A 35 -2.77 -38.71 -17.82
N MET A 36 -3.58 -38.07 -18.66
CA MET A 36 -4.33 -36.86 -18.29
C MET A 36 -5.52 -37.14 -17.36
N ILE A 37 -6.17 -38.31 -17.49
CA ILE A 37 -7.36 -38.65 -16.69
C ILE A 37 -7.08 -38.60 -15.16
N PRO A 38 -6.00 -39.20 -14.63
CA PRO A 38 -5.64 -39.08 -13.22
C PRO A 38 -5.41 -37.64 -12.75
N GLU A 39 -4.80 -36.80 -13.60
CA GLU A 39 -4.55 -35.39 -13.28
C GLU A 39 -5.87 -34.63 -13.16
N ILE A 40 -6.80 -34.85 -14.09
CA ILE A 40 -8.14 -34.26 -14.05
C ILE A 40 -8.90 -34.71 -12.79
N ILE A 41 -8.83 -36.00 -12.44
CA ILE A 41 -9.46 -36.53 -11.21
C ILE A 41 -8.88 -35.83 -9.97
N LYS A 42 -7.56 -35.63 -9.93
CA LYS A 42 -6.89 -34.94 -8.82
C LYS A 42 -7.35 -33.48 -8.70
N GLU A 43 -7.38 -32.75 -9.80
CA GLU A 43 -7.84 -31.35 -9.81
C GLU A 43 -9.32 -31.22 -9.40
N LEU A 44 -10.16 -32.15 -9.85
CA LEU A 44 -11.57 -32.21 -9.41
C LEU A 44 -11.69 -32.51 -7.91
N GLY A 45 -10.82 -33.35 -7.35
CA GLY A 45 -10.75 -33.59 -5.90
C GLY A 45 -10.38 -32.34 -5.11
N VAL A 46 -9.37 -31.58 -5.57
CA VAL A 46 -8.99 -30.29 -4.97
C VAL A 46 -10.14 -29.28 -5.02
N LEU A 47 -10.86 -29.22 -6.16
CA LEU A 47 -12.03 -28.36 -6.30
C LEU A 47 -13.14 -28.78 -5.33
N GLN A 48 -13.41 -30.08 -5.18
CA GLN A 48 -14.41 -30.59 -4.24
C GLN A 48 -14.07 -30.23 -2.79
N GLU A 49 -12.81 -30.40 -2.38
CA GLU A 49 -12.34 -29.98 -1.06
C GLU A 49 -12.45 -28.46 -0.87
N GLY A 50 -12.11 -27.68 -1.90
CA GLY A 50 -12.26 -26.23 -1.89
C GLY A 50 -13.72 -25.81 -1.72
N ILE A 51 -14.64 -26.51 -2.39
CA ILE A 51 -16.08 -26.27 -2.24
C ILE A 51 -16.55 -26.57 -0.81
N GLY A 52 -16.07 -27.67 -0.22
CA GLY A 52 -16.39 -28.05 1.17
C GLY A 52 -15.87 -27.10 2.24
N ARG A 53 -14.96 -26.18 1.89
CA ARG A 53 -14.45 -25.13 2.79
C ARG A 53 -15.22 -23.81 2.71
N PHE A 54 -16.16 -23.67 1.77
CA PHE A 54 -16.99 -22.47 1.75
C PHE A 54 -17.95 -22.49 2.94
N PRO A 55 -18.17 -21.33 3.57
CA PRO A 55 -19.04 -21.27 4.71
C PRO A 55 -20.46 -21.64 4.31
N ASP A 56 -21.04 -22.54 5.08
CA ASP A 56 -22.42 -22.97 4.89
C ASP A 56 -23.39 -21.83 5.25
N ALA A 57 -24.69 -22.04 5.02
CA ALA A 57 -25.70 -21.02 5.32
C ALA A 57 -25.75 -20.66 6.82
N SER A 58 -25.42 -21.62 7.70
CA SER A 58 -25.40 -21.44 9.15
C SER A 58 -24.22 -20.58 9.58
N GLU A 59 -23.02 -20.88 9.10
CA GLU A 59 -21.79 -20.13 9.34
C GLU A 59 -21.91 -18.70 8.79
N LYS A 60 -22.48 -18.53 7.59
CA LYS A 60 -22.80 -17.19 7.05
C LYS A 60 -23.73 -16.41 7.98
N HIS A 61 -24.76 -17.05 8.51
CA HIS A 61 -25.70 -16.42 9.44
C HIS A 61 -25.02 -16.05 10.76
N GLN A 62 -24.21 -16.95 11.32
CA GLN A 62 -23.45 -16.71 12.55
C GLN A 62 -22.44 -15.56 12.39
N VAL A 63 -21.69 -15.54 11.30
CA VAL A 63 -20.75 -14.45 10.99
C VAL A 63 -21.51 -13.13 10.81
N SER A 64 -22.62 -13.13 10.08
CA SER A 64 -23.46 -11.94 9.91
C SER A 64 -24.00 -11.44 11.27
N HIS A 65 -24.44 -12.34 12.14
CA HIS A 65 -24.94 -11.99 13.47
C HIS A 65 -23.84 -11.45 14.37
N ALA A 66 -22.64 -12.04 14.32
CA ALA A 66 -21.48 -11.57 15.06
C ALA A 66 -21.05 -10.16 14.59
N ILE A 67 -21.03 -9.92 13.28
CA ILE A 67 -20.76 -8.59 12.71
C ILE A 67 -21.81 -7.59 13.20
N HIS A 68 -23.10 -7.93 13.12
CA HIS A 68 -24.16 -7.02 13.59
C HIS A 68 -24.01 -6.72 15.09
N THR A 69 -23.71 -7.72 15.90
CA THR A 69 -23.47 -7.54 17.34
C THR A 69 -22.29 -6.61 17.61
N LEU A 70 -21.19 -6.76 16.87
CA LEU A 70 -20.04 -5.87 16.97
C LEU A 70 -20.40 -4.43 16.57
N VAL A 71 -21.13 -4.24 15.46
CA VAL A 71 -21.58 -2.91 15.04
C VAL A 71 -22.45 -2.27 16.11
N SER A 72 -23.44 -3.00 16.64
CA SER A 72 -24.29 -2.51 17.73
C SER A 72 -23.48 -2.17 18.97
N PHE A 73 -22.50 -3.00 19.33
CA PHE A 73 -21.59 -2.71 20.43
C PHE A 73 -20.82 -1.40 20.22
N PHE A 74 -20.22 -1.20 19.03
CA PHE A 74 -19.53 0.05 18.71
C PHE A 74 -20.47 1.27 18.69
N ASP A 75 -21.72 1.10 18.29
CA ASP A 75 -22.73 2.17 18.38
C ASP A 75 -23.02 2.51 19.84
N THR A 76 -23.18 1.52 20.74
CA THR A 76 -23.36 1.81 22.18
C THR A 76 -22.15 2.50 22.83
N LEU A 77 -20.95 2.32 22.27
CA LEU A 77 -19.74 3.01 22.73
C LEU A 77 -19.73 4.50 22.34
N LYS A 78 -20.48 4.91 21.31
CA LYS A 78 -20.65 6.33 20.96
C LYS A 78 -21.33 7.10 22.09
N ASP A 79 -22.33 6.48 22.73
CA ASP A 79 -23.08 7.07 23.84
C ASP A 79 -22.33 6.98 25.18
N LYS A 80 -21.24 6.22 25.25
CA LYS A 80 -20.43 6.01 26.45
C LYS A 80 -18.94 6.30 26.19
N PRO A 81 -18.57 7.58 26.00
CA PRO A 81 -17.23 7.97 25.57
C PRO A 81 -16.11 7.55 26.53
N LEU A 82 -16.37 7.54 27.84
CA LEU A 82 -15.40 7.09 28.84
C LEU A 82 -15.10 5.58 28.74
N LEU A 83 -16.13 4.78 28.44
CA LEU A 83 -15.96 3.33 28.26
C LEU A 83 -15.23 3.03 26.94
N ALA A 84 -15.53 3.81 25.89
CA ALA A 84 -14.83 3.71 24.61
C ALA A 84 -13.33 4.00 24.74
N GLU A 85 -12.94 4.99 25.56
CA GLU A 85 -11.54 5.35 25.79
C GLU A 85 -10.76 4.27 26.55
N ILE A 86 -11.41 3.55 27.47
CA ILE A 86 -10.81 2.43 28.22
C ILE A 86 -10.65 1.19 27.32
N LEU A 87 -11.66 0.87 26.50
CA LEU A 87 -11.69 -0.34 25.68
C LEU A 87 -10.91 -0.19 24.36
N LEU A 88 -10.89 1.01 23.79
CA LEU A 88 -10.20 1.35 22.55
C LEU A 88 -9.23 2.50 22.84
N PRO A 89 -8.20 2.28 23.66
CA PRO A 89 -7.24 3.32 23.99
C PRO A 89 -6.65 3.85 22.70
N LYS A 90 -6.76 5.17 22.49
CA LYS A 90 -6.19 5.82 21.31
C LYS A 90 -4.71 5.49 21.27
N LYS A 91 -4.31 4.63 20.33
CA LYS A 91 -2.90 4.46 19.99
C LYS A 91 -2.42 5.83 19.54
N THR A 92 -1.63 6.49 20.38
CA THR A 92 -0.85 7.65 19.98
C THR A 92 -0.06 7.22 18.75
N LYS A 93 -0.40 7.78 17.59
CA LYS A 93 0.34 7.52 16.36
C LYS A 93 1.81 7.79 16.67
N PRO A 94 2.73 6.85 16.40
CA PRO A 94 4.14 7.16 16.51
C PRO A 94 4.39 8.37 15.60
N GLY A 95 4.78 9.49 16.21
CA GLY A 95 5.19 10.68 15.47
C GLY A 95 6.24 10.27 14.47
N LYS A 96 6.07 10.71 13.22
CA LYS A 96 6.96 10.42 12.09
C LYS A 96 8.42 10.37 12.53
N THR A 97 9.08 9.28 12.19
CA THR A 97 10.52 9.11 12.30
C THR A 97 11.24 10.35 11.77
N LYS A 98 12.09 10.92 12.62
CA LYS A 98 12.97 12.04 12.32
C LYS A 98 13.72 11.75 11.03
N GLY A 99 13.48 12.56 10.00
CA GLY A 99 14.36 12.61 8.84
C GLY A 99 15.77 12.96 9.30
N ALA A 100 16.78 12.40 8.63
CA ALA A 100 18.22 12.54 8.91
C ALA A 100 18.56 13.82 9.68
N ALA A 101 19.03 13.63 10.92
CA ALA A 101 19.34 14.71 11.85
C ALA A 101 20.47 15.56 11.28
N VAL A 102 20.12 16.68 10.63
CA VAL A 102 21.03 17.81 10.55
C VAL A 102 21.21 18.29 11.99
N ASP A 103 22.41 18.14 12.55
CA ASP A 103 22.68 18.64 13.89
C ASP A 103 22.62 20.18 13.86
N ILE A 104 21.53 20.72 14.38
CA ILE A 104 21.27 22.17 14.41
C ILE A 104 22.40 22.94 15.09
N ASN A 105 23.14 22.34 16.03
CA ASN A 105 24.31 22.98 16.64
C ASN A 105 25.43 23.21 15.62
N THR A 106 25.75 22.19 14.83
CA THR A 106 26.80 22.29 13.81
C THR A 106 26.39 23.26 12.72
N LEU A 107 25.12 23.26 12.32
CA LEU A 107 24.57 24.19 11.35
C LEU A 107 24.65 25.64 11.84
N GLN A 108 24.29 25.91 13.09
CA GLN A 108 24.38 27.26 13.67
C GLN A 108 25.83 27.75 13.65
N ASN A 109 26.77 26.93 14.14
CA ASN A 109 28.19 27.30 14.15
C ASN A 109 28.74 27.54 12.74
N GLN A 110 28.30 26.76 11.74
CA GLN A 110 28.68 27.00 10.34
C GLN A 110 28.17 28.35 9.84
N LEU A 111 26.92 28.70 10.12
CA LEU A 111 26.33 29.98 9.72
C LEU A 111 26.97 31.16 10.44
N GLU A 112 27.36 31.01 11.71
CA GLU A 112 28.07 32.04 12.48
C GLU A 112 29.48 32.33 11.95
N ASN A 113 30.14 31.35 11.31
CA ASN A 113 31.46 31.50 10.71
C ASN A 113 31.43 32.00 9.25
N LEU A 114 30.26 32.04 8.61
CA LEU A 114 30.12 32.50 7.23
C LEU A 114 30.04 34.03 7.13
N PRO A 115 30.53 34.63 6.04
CA PRO A 115 30.33 36.06 5.78
C PRO A 115 28.83 36.37 5.59
N THR A 116 28.40 37.55 6.03
CA THR A 116 26.98 37.91 6.13
C THR A 116 26.24 37.77 4.80
N GLU A 117 26.91 38.03 3.68
CA GLU A 117 26.32 37.93 2.34
C GLU A 117 25.92 36.49 1.97
N LYS A 118 26.63 35.48 2.51
CA LYS A 118 26.43 34.06 2.15
C LYS A 118 25.44 33.32 3.04
N ILE A 119 25.06 33.90 4.18
CA ILE A 119 24.18 33.23 5.16
C ILE A 119 22.79 32.99 4.58
N LEU A 120 22.23 33.97 3.86
CA LEU A 120 20.90 33.85 3.28
C LEU A 120 20.86 32.77 2.18
N GLU A 121 21.90 32.70 1.36
CA GLU A 121 22.04 31.67 0.31
C GLU A 121 22.09 30.27 0.92
N GLU A 122 22.81 30.07 2.02
CA GLU A 122 22.86 28.77 2.71
C GLU A 122 21.53 28.43 3.40
N LEU A 123 20.86 29.40 4.02
CA LEU A 123 19.54 29.19 4.63
C LEU A 123 18.47 28.78 3.61
N THR A 124 18.50 29.34 2.40
CA THR A 124 17.53 28.99 1.34
C THR A 124 17.73 27.58 0.78
N LYS A 125 18.90 26.95 0.96
CA LYS A 125 19.14 25.54 0.56
C LYS A 125 18.52 24.54 1.54
N LEU A 126 18.25 24.94 2.78
CA LEU A 126 17.74 24.06 3.83
C LEU A 126 16.25 23.72 3.68
N LYS A 127 15.83 22.60 4.29
CA LYS A 127 14.40 22.23 4.38
C LYS A 127 13.69 23.11 5.39
N LYS A 128 12.39 23.37 5.17
CA LYS A 128 11.56 24.19 6.05
C LYS A 128 11.57 23.70 7.51
N ASP A 129 11.57 22.38 7.72
CA ASP A 129 11.59 21.80 9.08
C ASP A 129 12.87 22.13 9.86
N VAL A 130 14.03 22.10 9.19
CA VAL A 130 15.34 22.48 9.76
C VAL A 130 15.37 23.97 10.10
N LEU A 131 14.79 24.82 9.25
CA LEU A 131 14.68 26.26 9.52
C LEU A 131 13.76 26.55 10.72
N VAL A 132 12.69 25.76 10.91
CA VAL A 132 11.81 25.90 12.08
C VAL A 132 12.58 25.51 13.36
N GLU A 133 13.35 24.42 13.34
CA GLU A 133 14.18 24.04 14.48
C GLU A 133 15.28 25.08 14.78
N LEU A 134 15.95 25.61 13.76
CA LEU A 134 16.95 26.68 13.91
C LEU A 134 16.32 27.97 14.47
N SER A 135 15.11 28.33 14.03
CA SER A 135 14.41 29.51 14.54
C SER A 135 14.05 29.37 16.03
N ALA A 136 13.65 28.17 16.46
CA ALA A 136 13.37 27.89 17.86
C ALA A 136 14.63 28.00 18.72
N ARG A 137 15.78 27.55 18.20
CA ARG A 137 17.11 27.70 18.82
C ARG A 137 17.54 29.15 18.99
N LEU A 138 17.28 29.98 17.98
CA LEU A 138 17.60 31.41 17.99
C LEU A 138 16.55 32.25 18.74
N ASN A 139 15.58 31.62 19.42
CA ASN A 139 14.46 32.28 20.11
C ASN A 139 13.61 33.20 19.20
N ILE A 140 13.53 32.88 17.92
CA ILE A 140 12.74 33.63 16.93
C ILE A 140 11.33 33.01 16.86
N THR A 141 10.30 33.80 17.17
CA THR A 141 8.91 33.35 17.06
C THR A 141 8.51 33.19 15.59
N VAL A 142 8.13 31.98 15.18
CA VAL A 142 7.73 31.67 13.79
C VAL A 142 6.25 31.34 13.70
N ASN A 143 5.55 32.01 12.77
CA ASN A 143 4.19 31.65 12.40
C ASN A 143 4.22 30.46 11.42
N LYS A 144 3.47 29.39 11.72
CA LYS A 144 3.41 28.16 10.89
C LYS A 144 3.01 28.42 9.43
N LYS A 145 2.29 29.53 9.16
CA LYS A 145 1.87 29.96 7.82
C LYS A 145 2.98 30.60 6.97
N LEU A 146 4.16 30.87 7.51
CA LEU A 146 5.25 31.47 6.75
C LEU A 146 5.80 30.53 5.66
N THR A 147 6.12 31.10 4.51
CA THR A 147 6.82 30.40 3.43
C THR A 147 8.26 30.09 3.85
N LYS A 148 8.90 29.12 3.17
CA LYS A 148 10.30 28.74 3.44
C LYS A 148 11.24 29.95 3.33
N ASP A 149 11.06 30.76 2.28
CA ASP A 149 11.94 31.90 2.01
C ASP A 149 11.71 33.03 3.02
N ALA A 150 10.46 33.28 3.42
CA ALA A 150 10.15 34.26 4.47
C ALA A 150 10.71 33.83 5.83
N LEU A 151 10.80 32.52 6.09
CA LEU A 151 11.42 31.98 7.29
C LEU A 151 12.96 32.13 7.25
N ALA A 152 13.58 31.84 6.10
CA ALA A 152 15.02 32.05 5.91
C ALA A 152 15.42 33.53 6.06
N ASP A 153 14.67 34.46 5.45
CA ASP A 153 14.89 35.90 5.57
C ASP A 153 14.74 36.40 7.02
N ARG A 154 13.75 35.87 7.75
CA ARG A 154 13.54 36.22 9.16
C ARG A 154 14.67 35.72 10.06
N ILE A 155 15.14 34.49 9.84
CA ILE A 155 16.31 33.94 10.55
C ILE A 155 17.55 34.75 10.25
N PHE A 156 17.78 35.11 8.99
CA PHE A 156 18.90 35.96 8.60
C PHE A 156 18.87 37.33 9.29
N LYS A 157 17.75 38.05 9.21
CA LYS A 157 17.62 39.41 9.78
C LYS A 157 17.72 39.41 11.31
N LEU A 158 16.92 38.58 11.97
CA LEU A 158 16.82 38.61 13.44
C LEU A 158 17.93 37.80 14.13
N GLY A 159 18.38 36.72 13.52
CA GLY A 159 19.35 35.80 14.11
C GLY A 159 20.82 36.16 13.86
N PHE A 160 21.13 36.74 12.70
CA PHE A 160 22.53 36.95 12.27
C PHE A 160 22.86 38.40 11.93
N ALA A 161 22.05 39.08 11.11
CA ALA A 161 22.35 40.44 10.67
C ALA A 161 22.26 41.45 11.84
N ASN A 162 21.17 41.38 12.61
CA ASN A 162 20.99 42.25 13.76
C ASN A 162 22.02 41.97 14.87
N THR A 163 22.24 40.69 15.21
CA THR A 163 23.20 40.30 16.26
C THR A 163 24.62 40.75 15.92
N ARG A 164 25.07 40.56 14.66
CA ARG A 164 26.38 41.07 14.21
C ARG A 164 26.45 42.59 14.19
N GLY A 165 25.38 43.27 13.76
CA GLY A 165 25.30 44.73 13.81
C GLY A 165 25.41 45.28 15.24
N TYR A 166 24.72 44.65 16.20
CA TYR A 166 24.82 45.02 17.62
C TYR A 166 26.21 44.75 18.20
N ASN A 167 26.85 43.62 17.86
CA ASN A 167 28.21 43.32 18.34
C ASN A 167 29.24 44.35 17.82
N LEU A 168 29.15 44.74 16.55
CA LEU A 168 29.99 45.79 15.97
C LEU A 168 29.80 47.14 16.66
N LEU A 169 28.58 47.47 17.10
CA LEU A 169 28.26 48.71 17.80
C LEU A 169 28.61 48.66 19.30
N SER A 170 28.60 47.48 19.93
CA SER A 170 28.97 47.28 21.33
C SER A 170 30.48 47.13 21.55
N GLY A 171 31.28 47.10 20.49
CA GLY A 171 32.74 47.01 20.56
C GLY A 171 33.25 45.64 21.00
N GLN A 172 32.46 44.58 20.78
CA GLN A 172 32.85 43.18 20.94
C GLN A 172 33.21 42.53 19.61
#